data_AF-A0A960UA45-F1
#
_entry.id   AF-A0A960UA45-F1
#
_cell.length_a   1.000
_cell.length_b   1.000
_cell.length_c   1.000
_cell.angle_alpha   90.00
_cell.angle_beta   90.00
_cell.angle_gamma   90.00
#
_symmetry.space_group_name_H-M   'P 1'
#
loop_
_entity.id
_entity.type
_entity.pdbx_description
1 polymer ?
#
loop_
_entity_poly.entity_id
_entity_poly.type
_entity_poly.pdbx_seq_one_letter_code
_entity_poly.pdbx_strand_id
1 'polypeptide(L)'
;MIQKENEAIEKSAKKPFFSISKNSGTTTPQFKVESQKILLETFTSNLKLAVIAMYMAMFLYAYMVYTYIPSDMLQNWILYIIPPAFFTFLIVFIFERKISSMFWREFFLITGVVMTLFVIGLFFFEVVRISKNIAIALATHSLMVGIIGAAAFSFSASKYAFLLSATALSGPSWYYLLFENTEETYHILALMQVVYLLVLLYFSRKDYRQRKDLILTRYSLAEEKSLVEKQSLQLQNTLDEVHGLKKKQDGDYFLTSLLLRPLGVNRTKTEELEISFLIRQKKQFKFEKWERDIGGDICISHTIKLQNKTFTVFLNADAMGKSIQGAGGAIVLGAVFQSIIERTKISRTYYEKPPERWLKDAFLELHAVFESFEGSMLISLVLGLVENTSGILYFINAEHPWTILYRDEKASFLDNEDSLFFRKLGTTGMDGSIHIGTFQLKKGDILILGSDGRDDILLLNDNGEKSINNNSDLILRLTEEAKGELQNLYNNIAATGELTDDISLLRLEYKKDLEAQAVANEKEYPVPNYVREVRELLIENKIEEARKIITKENPTEVKGYKTSKYLAQIYYKLKDYQRAAHFSEEYSNIYPNNTRFLFLTSYCYRKIGNLEKAVEYAERVRLRNPDDII
;
A
#
# COMPACT_ATOMS: atom_id res chain seq x y z
N MET A 1 21.50 22.62 -25.65
CA MET A 1 22.63 22.79 -24.70
C MET A 1 22.58 21.75 -23.58
N ILE A 2 21.43 21.53 -22.94
CA ILE A 2 21.24 20.54 -21.85
C ILE A 2 21.42 19.07 -22.31
N GLN A 3 21.12 18.75 -23.57
CA GLN A 3 21.26 17.38 -24.10
C GLN A 3 22.72 16.98 -24.40
N LYS A 4 23.62 17.95 -24.60
CA LYS A 4 25.08 17.70 -24.75
C LYS A 4 25.81 17.58 -23.41
N GLU A 5 25.27 18.16 -22.34
CA GLU A 5 25.77 17.95 -20.98
C GLU A 5 25.40 16.56 -20.44
N ASN A 6 24.21 16.05 -20.76
CA ASN A 6 23.80 14.71 -20.31
C ASN A 6 24.57 13.58 -21.03
N GLU A 7 24.91 13.72 -22.32
CA GLU A 7 25.77 12.74 -23.02
C GLU A 7 27.23 12.75 -22.53
N ALA A 8 27.72 13.88 -22.00
CA ALA A 8 29.06 13.98 -21.41
C ALA A 8 29.13 13.30 -20.03
N ILE A 9 28.05 13.36 -19.25
CA ILE A 9 27.94 12.69 -17.95
C ILE A 9 27.82 11.17 -18.15
N GLU A 10 27.02 10.72 -19.12
CA GLU A 10 26.81 9.29 -19.41
C GLU A 10 28.05 8.60 -20.01
N LYS A 11 28.91 9.33 -20.75
CA LYS A 11 30.21 8.82 -21.24
C LYS A 11 31.31 8.81 -20.16
N SER A 12 31.21 9.66 -19.12
CA SER A 12 32.15 9.61 -17.98
C SER A 12 31.86 8.47 -16.99
N ALA A 13 30.64 7.92 -17.03
CA ALA A 13 30.20 6.82 -16.17
C ALA A 13 30.66 5.42 -16.65
N LYS A 14 31.32 5.32 -17.81
CA LYS A 14 31.88 4.06 -18.33
C LYS A 14 33.38 3.95 -18.08
N LYS A 15 33.79 3.87 -16.80
CA LYS A 15 34.98 3.11 -16.41
C LYS A 15 34.63 2.28 -15.17
N PRO A 16 34.74 0.94 -15.23
CA PRO A 16 34.35 0.09 -14.12
C PRO A 16 35.38 0.27 -13.00
N PHE A 17 35.00 0.85 -11.88
CA PHE A 17 35.80 0.81 -10.66
C PHE A 17 35.10 -0.10 -9.65
N PHE A 18 35.51 -1.36 -9.72
CA PHE A 18 35.50 -2.42 -8.71
C PHE A 18 34.21 -2.67 -7.92
N SER A 19 33.51 -3.73 -8.31
CA SER A 19 32.75 -4.59 -7.41
C SER A 19 33.71 -5.42 -6.56
N ILE A 20 33.62 -5.34 -5.23
CA ILE A 20 34.20 -6.36 -4.34
C ILE A 20 33.20 -6.69 -3.23
N SER A 21 33.04 -7.99 -3.04
CA SER A 21 32.16 -8.68 -2.12
C SER A 21 32.45 -8.36 -0.65
N LYS A 22 31.36 -8.36 0.14
CA LYS A 22 31.40 -8.54 1.59
C LYS A 22 32.13 -9.84 1.90
N ASN A 23 33.40 -9.77 2.30
CA ASN A 23 34.01 -10.64 3.30
C ASN A 23 35.45 -10.21 3.61
N SER A 24 35.73 -10.07 4.91
CA SER A 24 37.04 -10.17 5.56
C SER A 24 38.19 -9.27 5.08
N GLY A 25 38.54 -8.26 5.90
CA GLY A 25 39.90 -8.08 6.41
C GLY A 25 41.07 -7.75 5.47
N THR A 26 40.86 -7.46 4.19
CA THR A 26 41.96 -7.10 3.27
C THR A 26 41.87 -5.65 2.81
N THR A 27 42.70 -4.79 3.41
CA THR A 27 43.02 -3.46 2.87
C THR A 27 43.38 -3.55 1.39
N THR A 28 42.69 -2.82 0.53
CA THR A 28 42.93 -2.79 -0.92
C THR A 28 44.39 -2.40 -1.24
N PRO A 29 45.00 -2.90 -2.33
CA PRO A 29 46.40 -2.61 -2.69
C PRO A 29 46.69 -1.12 -2.82
N GLN A 30 45.74 -0.34 -3.34
CA GLN A 30 45.81 1.11 -3.46
C GLN A 30 45.82 1.82 -2.09
N PHE A 31 45.16 1.28 -1.07
CA PHE A 31 45.15 1.82 0.28
C PHE A 31 46.52 1.68 0.96
N LYS A 32 47.19 0.53 0.76
CA LYS A 32 48.55 0.32 1.27
C LYS A 32 49.53 1.35 0.69
N VAL A 33 49.32 1.72 -0.58
CA VAL A 33 50.10 2.73 -1.31
C VAL A 33 49.84 4.14 -0.77
N GLU A 34 48.59 4.56 -0.57
CA GLU A 34 48.30 5.94 -0.13
C GLU A 34 48.62 6.18 1.36
N SER A 35 48.38 5.18 2.22
CA SER A 35 48.80 5.25 3.64
C SER A 35 50.32 5.33 3.78
N GLN A 36 51.06 4.57 2.96
CA GLN A 36 52.52 4.66 2.89
C GLN A 36 52.98 6.03 2.39
N LYS A 37 52.27 6.62 1.43
CA LYS A 37 52.59 7.95 0.90
C LYS A 37 52.46 9.05 1.95
N ILE A 38 51.35 9.09 2.69
CA ILE A 38 51.12 10.08 3.77
C ILE A 38 52.18 9.95 4.88
N LEU A 39 52.48 8.71 5.27
CA LEU A 39 53.54 8.44 6.25
C LEU A 39 54.92 8.88 5.73
N LEU A 40 55.21 8.62 4.45
CA LEU A 40 56.47 8.98 3.82
C LEU A 40 56.62 10.50 3.63
N GLU A 41 55.55 11.24 3.31
CA GLU A 41 55.57 12.71 3.24
C GLU A 41 55.80 13.34 4.61
N THR A 42 55.13 12.82 5.64
CA THR A 42 55.34 13.24 7.03
C THR A 42 56.77 12.96 7.48
N PHE A 43 57.29 11.76 7.14
CA PHE A 43 58.68 11.38 7.40
C PHE A 43 59.67 12.33 6.72
N THR A 44 59.50 12.62 5.43
CA THR A 44 60.36 13.55 4.67
C THR A 44 60.35 14.96 5.28
N SER A 45 59.19 15.47 5.69
CA SER A 45 59.07 16.80 6.32
C SER A 45 59.81 16.86 7.66
N ASN A 46 59.57 15.88 8.54
CA ASN A 46 60.26 15.77 9.83
C ASN A 46 61.77 15.62 9.64
N LEU A 47 62.18 14.86 8.63
CA LEU A 47 63.58 14.62 8.31
C LEU A 47 64.30 15.90 7.85
N LYS A 48 63.67 16.71 6.98
CA LYS A 48 64.24 17.99 6.54
C LYS A 48 64.56 18.90 7.74
N LEU A 49 63.64 18.98 8.70
CA LEU A 49 63.81 19.77 9.91
C LEU A 49 64.91 19.19 10.82
N ALA A 50 64.94 17.86 10.99
CA ALA A 50 65.95 17.18 11.81
C ALA A 50 67.37 17.37 11.27
N VAL A 51 67.56 17.27 9.95
CA VAL A 51 68.87 17.42 9.30
C VAL A 51 69.42 18.84 9.49
N ILE A 52 68.58 19.87 9.33
CA ILE A 52 68.98 21.28 9.54
C ILE A 52 69.40 21.50 11.00
N ALA A 53 68.58 21.05 11.96
CA ALA A 53 68.87 21.20 13.38
C ALA A 53 70.16 20.47 13.79
N MET A 54 70.39 19.27 13.25
CA MET A 54 71.55 18.45 13.56
C MET A 54 72.86 19.08 13.09
N TYR A 55 72.92 19.62 11.87
CA TYR A 55 74.13 20.29 11.40
C TYR A 55 74.44 21.57 12.18
N MET A 56 73.41 22.32 12.56
CA MET A 56 73.58 23.51 13.39
C MET A 56 74.14 23.14 14.78
N ALA A 57 73.60 22.09 15.41
CA ALA A 57 74.10 21.58 16.68
C ALA A 57 75.55 21.07 16.58
N MET A 58 75.87 20.36 15.49
CA MET A 58 77.22 19.86 15.24
C MET A 58 78.24 20.99 15.07
N PHE A 59 77.89 22.05 14.34
CA PHE A 59 78.78 23.21 14.16
C PHE A 59 79.11 23.89 15.49
N LEU A 60 78.10 24.12 16.33
CA LEU A 60 78.28 24.70 17.67
C LEU A 60 79.14 23.81 18.56
N TYR A 61 78.94 22.49 18.49
CA TYR A 61 79.73 21.54 19.25
C TYR A 61 81.19 21.49 18.77
N ALA A 62 81.44 21.47 17.46
CA ALA A 62 82.78 21.53 16.90
C ALA A 62 83.52 22.83 17.31
N TYR A 63 82.81 23.96 17.36
CA TYR A 63 83.35 25.22 17.87
C TYR A 63 83.73 25.14 19.36
N MET A 64 82.88 24.51 20.19
CA MET A 64 83.15 24.32 21.62
C MET A 64 84.42 23.49 21.88
N VAL A 65 84.67 22.47 21.06
CA VAL A 65 85.80 21.54 21.27
C VAL A 65 87.05 21.95 20.46
N TYR A 66 86.97 23.02 19.67
CA TYR A 66 88.07 23.51 18.83
C TYR A 66 89.38 23.75 19.61
N THR A 67 89.30 24.15 20.88
CA THR A 67 90.47 24.39 21.74
C THR A 67 91.11 23.13 22.30
N TYR A 68 90.46 21.96 22.19
CA TYR A 68 90.89 20.70 22.78
C TYR A 68 91.39 19.67 21.74
N ILE A 69 91.27 19.97 20.44
CA ILE A 69 91.61 19.06 19.34
C ILE A 69 92.83 19.60 18.58
N PRO A 70 93.82 18.76 18.21
CA PRO A 70 94.94 19.17 17.36
C PRO A 70 94.46 19.74 16.01
N SER A 71 95.08 20.82 15.53
CA SER A 71 94.72 21.51 14.28
C SER A 71 94.65 20.59 13.06
N ASP A 72 95.56 19.62 12.99
CA ASP A 72 95.71 18.70 11.87
C ASP A 72 94.57 17.67 11.82
N MET A 73 94.05 17.27 12.98
CA MET A 73 92.87 16.41 13.06
C MET A 73 91.60 17.16 12.67
N LEU A 74 91.46 18.42 13.09
CA LEU A 74 90.27 19.21 12.76
C LEU A 74 90.13 19.42 11.24
N GLN A 75 91.23 19.64 10.51
CA GLN A 75 91.22 19.70 9.05
C GLN A 75 90.75 18.39 8.41
N ASN A 76 91.24 17.25 8.91
CA ASN A 76 90.84 15.93 8.46
C ASN A 76 89.34 15.67 8.73
N TRP A 77 88.82 16.05 9.90
CA TRP A 77 87.39 15.90 10.22
C TRP A 77 86.47 16.73 9.35
N ILE A 78 86.85 17.98 9.08
CA ILE A 78 86.11 18.85 8.15
C ILE A 78 86.04 18.19 6.77
N LEU A 79 87.13 17.56 6.31
CA LEU A 79 87.19 16.84 5.05
C LEU A 79 86.33 15.56 5.03
N TYR A 80 86.19 14.87 6.16
CA TYR A 80 85.37 13.65 6.26
C TYR A 80 83.87 13.91 6.49
N ILE A 81 83.50 15.03 7.13
CA ILE A 81 82.10 15.34 7.46
C ILE A 81 81.38 16.05 6.31
N ILE A 82 82.06 16.98 5.62
CA ILE A 82 81.43 17.79 4.57
C ILE A 82 80.90 16.94 3.41
N PRO A 83 81.63 15.95 2.85
CA PRO A 83 81.13 15.18 1.71
C PRO A 83 79.88 14.34 2.03
N PRO A 84 79.81 13.56 3.13
CA PRO A 84 78.59 12.88 3.55
C PRO A 84 77.46 13.87 3.85
N ALA A 85 77.78 15.02 4.45
CA ALA A 85 76.78 16.01 4.80
C ALA A 85 76.12 16.64 3.56
N PHE A 86 76.95 16.99 2.58
CA PHE A 86 76.54 17.49 1.27
C PHE A 86 75.71 16.45 0.52
N PHE A 87 76.13 15.18 0.54
CA PHE A 87 75.39 14.09 -0.10
C PHE A 87 73.99 13.91 0.50
N THR A 88 73.85 13.96 1.82
CA THR A 88 72.56 13.88 2.50
C THR A 88 71.68 15.09 2.23
N PHE A 89 72.25 16.28 2.14
CA PHE A 89 71.53 17.48 1.72
C PHE A 89 70.96 17.30 0.30
N LEU A 90 71.78 16.84 -0.65
CA LEU A 90 71.32 16.56 -2.01
C LEU A 90 70.20 15.51 -2.04
N ILE A 91 70.32 14.42 -1.28
CA ILE A 91 69.31 13.37 -1.21
C ILE A 91 67.99 13.92 -0.67
N VAL A 92 68.02 14.58 0.49
CA VAL A 92 66.82 14.99 1.24
C VAL A 92 66.10 16.16 0.58
N PHE A 93 66.83 17.12 -0.01
CA PHE A 93 66.23 18.34 -0.55
C PHE A 93 66.05 18.34 -2.07
N ILE A 94 66.88 17.60 -2.82
CA ILE A 94 66.88 17.67 -4.30
C ILE A 94 66.41 16.34 -4.92
N PHE A 95 67.06 15.22 -4.61
CA PHE A 95 66.80 13.96 -5.30
C PHE A 95 65.50 13.27 -4.88
N GLU A 96 65.08 13.43 -3.62
CA GLU A 96 63.82 12.89 -3.09
C GLU A 96 62.61 13.18 -4.00
N ARG A 97 62.52 14.40 -4.52
CA ARG A 97 61.41 14.84 -5.39
C ARG A 97 61.39 14.19 -6.77
N LYS A 98 62.52 13.62 -7.22
CA LYS A 98 62.65 12.99 -8.55
C LYS A 98 62.36 11.48 -8.52
N ILE A 99 62.26 10.87 -7.35
CA ILE A 99 62.06 9.43 -7.21
C ILE A 99 60.56 9.11 -7.16
N SER A 100 60.04 8.51 -8.24
CA SER A 100 58.62 8.16 -8.34
C SER A 100 58.22 6.95 -7.47
N SER A 101 59.15 6.03 -7.20
CA SER A 101 58.88 4.84 -6.39
C SER A 101 59.00 5.15 -4.90
N MET A 102 57.94 4.94 -4.14
CA MET A 102 57.93 5.19 -2.69
C MET A 102 58.95 4.37 -1.91
N PHE A 103 59.14 3.11 -2.30
CA PHE A 103 60.13 2.24 -1.66
C PHE A 103 61.55 2.80 -1.80
N TRP A 104 61.92 3.17 -3.03
CA TRP A 104 63.24 3.76 -3.29
C TRP A 104 63.39 5.11 -2.61
N ARG A 105 62.33 5.92 -2.57
CA ARG A 105 62.35 7.21 -1.89
C ARG A 105 62.62 7.05 -0.39
N GLU A 106 61.91 6.15 0.30
CA GLU A 106 62.16 5.84 1.71
C GLU A 106 63.58 5.29 1.92
N PHE A 107 64.01 4.36 1.07
CA PHE A 107 65.33 3.74 1.15
C PHE A 107 66.48 4.75 1.04
N PHE A 108 66.46 5.62 0.02
CA PHE A 108 67.51 6.63 -0.17
C PHE A 108 67.54 7.64 0.97
N LEU A 109 66.38 8.08 1.46
CA LEU A 109 66.28 9.00 2.60
C LEU A 109 66.88 8.39 3.87
N ILE A 110 66.52 7.14 4.20
CA ILE A 110 67.07 6.45 5.38
C ILE A 110 68.58 6.26 5.22
N THR A 111 69.03 5.83 4.04
CA THR A 111 70.46 5.56 3.78
C THR A 111 71.32 6.81 3.92
N GLY A 112 70.91 7.95 3.34
CA GLY A 112 71.67 9.21 3.49
C GLY A 112 71.79 9.65 4.95
N VAL A 113 70.70 9.53 5.71
CA VAL A 113 70.68 9.89 7.14
C VAL A 113 71.55 8.98 7.97
N VAL A 114 71.47 7.67 7.74
CA VAL A 114 72.32 6.66 8.40
C VAL A 114 73.80 6.94 8.14
N MET A 115 74.18 7.21 6.89
CA MET A 115 75.56 7.55 6.54
C MET A 115 76.05 8.81 7.26
N THR A 116 75.21 9.84 7.35
CA THR A 116 75.55 11.09 8.06
C THR A 116 75.74 10.85 9.54
N LEU A 117 74.80 10.14 10.16
CA LEU A 117 74.83 9.85 11.59
C LEU A 117 75.98 8.93 11.97
N PHE A 118 76.38 8.02 11.09
CA PHE A 118 77.55 7.19 11.29
C PHE A 118 78.84 8.03 11.35
N VAL A 119 78.99 8.98 10.42
CA VAL A 119 80.15 9.88 10.39
C VAL A 119 80.17 10.81 11.62
N ILE A 120 79.01 11.31 12.03
CA ILE A 120 78.86 12.09 13.28
C ILE A 120 79.18 11.22 14.50
N GLY A 121 78.77 9.95 14.50
CA GLY A 121 79.09 8.99 15.56
C GLY A 121 80.59 8.73 15.68
N LEU A 122 81.29 8.56 14.55
CA LEU A 122 82.75 8.44 14.51
C LEU A 122 83.45 9.70 15.05
N PHE A 123 82.92 10.87 14.73
CA PHE A 123 83.43 12.13 15.27
C PHE A 123 83.29 12.20 16.79
N PHE A 124 82.13 11.85 17.35
CA PHE A 124 81.96 11.78 18.80
C PHE A 124 82.92 10.78 19.45
N PHE A 125 83.09 9.60 18.86
CA PHE A 125 84.04 8.59 19.32
C PHE A 125 85.47 9.15 19.43
N GLU A 126 85.94 9.84 18.40
CA GLU A 126 87.32 10.36 18.34
C GLU A 126 87.56 11.53 19.31
N VAL A 127 86.57 12.39 19.49
CA VAL A 127 86.62 13.46 20.51
C VAL A 127 86.74 12.88 21.93
N VAL A 128 86.00 11.81 22.23
CA VAL A 128 86.10 11.12 23.52
C VAL A 128 87.47 10.46 23.69
N ARG A 129 87.96 9.77 22.66
CA ARG A 129 89.27 9.07 22.68
C ARG A 129 90.45 10.00 22.95
N ILE A 130 90.45 11.18 22.31
CA ILE A 130 91.58 12.13 22.36
C ILE A 130 91.58 12.94 23.67
N SER A 131 90.41 13.43 24.09
CA SER A 131 90.34 14.39 25.20
C SER A 131 90.73 13.80 26.56
N LYS A 132 90.55 12.48 26.75
CA LYS A 132 90.75 11.74 28.03
C LYS A 132 90.12 12.41 29.26
N ASN A 133 89.24 13.38 29.06
CA ASN A 133 88.63 14.20 30.11
C ASN A 133 87.19 13.72 30.31
N ILE A 134 86.90 13.30 31.55
CA ILE A 134 85.58 12.81 31.96
C ILE A 134 84.46 13.82 31.68
N ALA A 135 84.70 15.13 31.83
CA ALA A 135 83.67 16.15 31.59
C ALA A 135 83.28 16.24 30.10
N ILE A 136 84.24 16.10 29.18
CA ILE A 136 83.99 16.12 27.73
C ILE A 136 83.33 14.80 27.30
N ALA A 137 83.70 13.67 27.91
CA ALA A 137 83.05 12.37 27.69
C ALA A 137 81.58 12.35 28.17
N LEU A 138 81.25 13.01 29.27
CA LEU A 138 79.87 13.17 29.75
C LEU A 138 79.05 14.13 28.87
N ALA A 139 79.65 15.23 28.41
CA ALA A 139 79.00 16.21 27.54
C ALA A 139 78.68 15.61 26.14
N THR A 140 79.63 14.89 25.54
CA THR A 140 79.44 14.14 24.28
C THR A 140 78.33 13.10 24.41
N HIS A 141 78.34 12.31 25.48
CA HIS A 141 77.32 11.29 25.71
C HIS A 141 75.93 11.92 25.90
N SER A 142 75.83 13.01 26.66
CA SER A 142 74.57 13.73 26.88
C SER A 142 74.01 14.33 25.58
N LEU A 143 74.87 14.88 24.73
CA LEU A 143 74.48 15.42 23.42
C LEU A 143 74.02 14.28 22.48
N MET A 144 74.72 13.16 22.45
CA MET A 144 74.35 11.98 21.67
C MET A 144 72.98 11.44 22.09
N VAL A 145 72.73 11.31 23.39
CA VAL A 145 71.43 10.90 23.97
C VAL A 145 70.31 11.89 23.59
N GLY A 146 70.61 13.19 23.59
CA GLY A 146 69.68 14.23 23.14
C GLY A 146 69.33 14.13 21.64
N ILE A 147 70.32 13.90 20.78
CA ILE A 147 70.13 13.71 19.33
C ILE A 147 69.31 12.44 19.06
N ILE A 148 69.60 11.35 19.77
CA ILE A 148 68.83 10.10 19.70
C ILE A 148 67.38 10.33 20.14
N GLY A 149 67.16 11.11 21.20
CA GLY A 149 65.83 11.50 21.66
C GLY A 149 65.05 12.27 20.59
N ALA A 150 65.66 13.27 19.96
CA ALA A 150 65.05 14.01 18.85
C ALA A 150 64.76 13.09 17.64
N ALA A 151 65.70 12.21 17.30
CA ALA A 151 65.55 11.24 16.21
C ALA A 151 64.37 10.28 16.44
N ALA A 152 64.07 9.91 17.69
CA ALA A 152 62.93 9.05 18.02
C ALA A 152 61.58 9.64 17.59
N PHE A 153 61.42 10.96 17.75
CA PHE A 153 60.23 11.69 17.32
C PHE A 153 60.24 12.02 15.84
N SER A 154 61.38 12.47 15.29
CA SER A 154 61.47 12.84 13.87
C SER A 154 61.29 11.64 12.95
N PHE A 155 61.76 10.46 13.35
CA PHE A 155 61.76 9.25 12.54
C PHE A 155 60.67 8.24 12.90
N SER A 156 59.75 8.57 13.83
CA SER A 156 58.64 7.69 14.21
C SER A 156 57.65 7.39 13.07
N ALA A 157 57.69 8.18 11.99
CA ALA A 157 56.86 7.97 10.80
C ALA A 157 57.30 6.78 9.92
N SER A 158 58.48 6.19 10.15
CA SER A 158 58.96 4.98 9.46
C SER A 158 59.24 3.83 10.44
N LYS A 159 59.02 2.60 10.00
CA LYS A 159 59.16 1.39 10.82
C LYS A 159 60.62 1.12 11.25
N TYR A 160 61.58 1.51 10.41
CA TYR A 160 63.00 1.13 10.59
C TYR A 160 63.95 2.33 10.74
N ALA A 161 63.52 3.53 10.34
CA ALA A 161 64.40 4.70 10.30
C ALA A 161 65.02 5.04 11.66
N PHE A 162 64.25 5.03 12.75
CA PHE A 162 64.79 5.29 14.09
C PHE A 162 65.83 4.25 14.52
N LEU A 163 65.55 2.97 14.32
CA LEU A 163 66.46 1.89 14.73
C LEU A 163 67.82 2.02 14.01
N LEU A 164 67.78 2.17 12.69
CA LEU A 164 68.99 2.27 11.86
C LEU A 164 69.81 3.53 12.17
N SER A 165 69.14 4.68 12.35
CA SER A 165 69.78 5.95 12.68
C SER A 165 70.39 5.93 14.08
N ALA A 166 69.68 5.38 15.07
CA ALA A 166 70.18 5.24 16.43
C ALA A 166 71.43 4.35 16.47
N THR A 167 71.41 3.19 15.80
CA THR A 167 72.58 2.29 15.74
C THR A 167 73.77 2.92 15.02
N ALA A 168 73.52 3.71 13.97
CA ALA A 168 74.57 4.38 13.23
C ALA A 168 75.29 5.44 14.07
N LEU A 169 74.52 6.22 14.84
CA LEU A 169 75.06 7.27 15.70
C LEU A 169 75.76 6.71 16.96
N SER A 170 75.15 5.72 17.64
CA SER A 170 75.66 5.21 18.91
C SER A 170 76.68 4.08 18.78
N GLY A 171 76.71 3.37 17.65
CA GLY A 171 77.55 2.19 17.43
C GLY A 171 79.04 2.41 17.69
N PRO A 172 79.67 3.44 17.09
CA PRO A 172 81.08 3.75 17.33
C PRO A 172 81.40 4.03 18.81
N SER A 173 80.57 4.84 19.47
CA SER A 173 80.71 5.15 20.90
C SER A 173 80.53 3.91 21.78
N TRP A 174 79.61 3.02 21.44
CA TRP A 174 79.42 1.75 22.16
C TRP A 174 80.60 0.81 22.05
N TYR A 175 81.21 0.70 20.86
CA TYR A 175 82.39 -0.13 20.68
C TYR A 175 83.51 0.31 21.62
N TYR A 176 83.75 1.62 21.71
CA TYR A 176 84.75 2.19 22.62
C TYR A 176 84.44 1.93 24.10
N LEU A 177 83.21 2.23 24.52
CA LEU A 177 82.80 2.12 25.93
C LEU A 177 82.78 0.68 26.45
N LEU A 178 82.65 -0.32 25.57
CA LEU A 178 82.56 -1.73 25.95
C LEU A 178 83.86 -2.51 25.74
N PHE A 179 84.66 -2.20 24.72
CA PHE A 179 85.80 -3.04 24.32
C PHE A 179 87.18 -2.37 24.48
N GLU A 180 87.29 -1.04 24.37
CA GLU A 180 88.58 -0.34 24.44
C GLU A 180 88.89 0.24 25.82
N ASN A 181 87.88 0.60 26.61
CA ASN A 181 88.06 1.14 27.95
C ASN A 181 88.08 0.04 29.03
N THR A 182 88.95 0.22 30.03
CA THR A 182 89.13 -0.73 31.15
C THR A 182 88.46 -0.30 32.46
N GLU A 183 87.86 0.89 32.54
CA GLU A 183 87.15 1.35 33.75
C GLU A 183 85.67 0.96 33.77
N GLU A 184 85.18 0.48 34.92
CA GLU A 184 83.80 0.02 35.12
C GLU A 184 82.73 1.12 34.87
N THR A 185 83.06 2.39 35.12
CA THR A 185 82.14 3.54 34.94
C THR A 185 81.65 3.69 33.49
N TYR A 186 82.51 3.41 32.50
CA TYR A 186 82.16 3.51 31.08
C TYR A 186 81.24 2.38 30.63
N HIS A 187 81.39 1.18 31.23
CA HIS A 187 80.49 0.06 30.96
C HIS A 187 79.07 0.34 31.49
N ILE A 188 78.94 0.97 32.67
CA ILE A 188 77.64 1.38 33.23
C ILE A 188 76.95 2.42 32.33
N LEU A 189 77.72 3.39 31.81
CA LEU A 189 77.20 4.41 30.88
C LEU A 189 76.69 3.80 29.57
N ALA A 190 77.40 2.81 29.02
CA ALA A 190 76.96 2.06 27.85
C ALA A 190 75.64 1.30 28.12
N LEU A 191 75.52 0.65 29.28
CA LEU A 191 74.32 -0.07 29.70
C LEU A 191 73.10 0.88 29.85
N MET A 192 73.30 2.06 30.44
CA MET A 192 72.24 3.08 30.55
C MET A 192 71.72 3.52 29.18
N GLN A 193 72.62 3.68 28.20
CA GLN A 193 72.24 4.04 26.84
C GLN A 193 71.42 2.95 26.14
N VAL A 194 71.71 1.66 26.41
CA VAL A 194 70.88 0.54 25.91
C VAL A 194 69.46 0.63 26.45
N VAL A 195 69.30 0.87 27.76
CA VAL A 195 67.97 1.02 28.37
C VAL A 195 67.21 2.21 27.76
N TYR A 196 67.88 3.34 27.58
CA TYR A 196 67.30 4.53 26.95
C TYR A 196 66.86 4.28 25.50
N LEU A 197 67.70 3.60 24.70
CA LEU A 197 67.39 3.26 23.32
C LEU A 197 66.21 2.29 23.20
N LEU A 198 66.10 1.30 24.09
CA LEU A 198 64.96 0.38 24.11
C LEU A 198 63.64 1.11 24.40
N VAL A 199 63.64 2.06 25.33
CA VAL A 199 62.47 2.89 25.65
C VAL A 199 62.06 3.77 24.47
N LEU A 200 63.02 4.46 23.84
CA LEU A 200 62.74 5.28 22.66
C LEU A 200 62.29 4.46 21.45
N LEU A 201 62.85 3.27 21.26
CA LEU A 201 62.42 2.35 20.20
C LEU A 201 60.97 1.92 20.41
N TYR A 202 60.58 1.64 21.66
CA TYR A 202 59.20 1.34 22.02
C TYR A 202 58.27 2.52 21.71
N PHE A 203 58.62 3.74 22.13
CA PHE A 203 57.81 4.92 21.87
C PHE A 203 57.68 5.24 20.38
N SER A 204 58.77 5.20 19.64
CA SER A 204 58.80 5.41 18.19
C SER A 204 57.91 4.40 17.46
N ARG A 205 57.98 3.10 17.83
CA ARG A 205 57.10 2.06 17.29
C ARG A 205 55.64 2.21 17.71
N LYS A 206 55.37 2.74 18.91
CA LYS A 206 54.00 3.00 19.39
C LYS A 206 53.37 4.14 18.60
N ASP A 207 54.09 5.24 18.39
CA ASP A 207 53.63 6.39 17.61
C ASP A 207 53.38 6.01 16.13
N TYR A 208 54.29 5.23 15.52
CA TYR A 208 54.07 4.67 14.17
C TYR A 208 52.74 3.91 14.06
N ARG A 209 52.47 3.01 15.03
CA ARG A 209 51.24 2.23 15.06
C ARG A 209 50.01 3.12 15.22
N GLN A 210 50.04 4.05 16.17
CA GLN A 210 48.93 4.99 16.40
C GLN A 210 48.59 5.81 15.16
N ARG A 211 49.61 6.31 14.44
CA ARG A 211 49.39 7.06 13.19
C ARG A 211 48.80 6.20 12.09
N LYS A 212 49.30 4.97 11.94
CA LYS A 212 48.77 4.02 10.96
C LYS A 212 47.30 3.69 11.24
N ASP A 213 46.96 3.43 12.50
CA ASP A 213 45.60 3.09 12.92
C ASP A 213 44.64 4.28 12.74
N LEU A 214 45.07 5.50 13.08
CA LEU A 214 44.28 6.72 12.85
C LEU A 214 43.95 6.93 11.36
N ILE A 215 44.93 6.70 10.48
CA ILE A 215 44.74 6.78 9.03
C ILE A 215 43.71 5.74 8.61
N LEU A 216 43.86 4.48 9.04
CA LEU A 216 42.91 3.40 8.76
C LEU A 216 41.46 3.78 9.14
N THR A 217 41.25 4.26 10.36
CA THR A 217 39.91 4.64 10.84
C THR A 217 39.30 5.81 10.06
N ARG A 218 40.11 6.83 9.69
CA ARG A 218 39.61 7.96 8.90
C ARG A 218 39.15 7.53 7.51
N TYR A 219 39.87 6.61 6.88
CA TYR A 219 39.49 6.08 5.58
C TYR A 219 38.24 5.19 5.64
N SER A 220 38.14 4.29 6.62
CA SER A 220 36.96 3.44 6.77
C SER A 220 35.70 4.26 7.01
N LEU A 221 35.80 5.30 7.84
CA LEU A 221 34.69 6.22 8.12
C LEU A 221 34.30 7.06 6.90
N ALA A 222 35.27 7.44 6.05
CA ALA A 222 34.98 8.14 4.80
C ALA A 222 34.29 7.23 3.77
N GLU A 223 34.72 5.97 3.66
CA GLU A 223 34.09 4.98 2.78
C GLU A 223 32.65 4.69 3.22
N GLU A 224 32.43 4.43 4.50
CA GLU A 224 31.11 4.20 5.07
C GLU A 224 30.18 5.41 4.85
N LYS A 225 30.66 6.63 5.10
CA LYS A 225 29.90 7.86 4.78
C LYS A 225 29.50 7.94 3.32
N SER A 226 30.43 7.67 2.41
CA SER A 226 30.14 7.71 0.96
C SER A 226 29.12 6.65 0.54
N LEU A 227 29.11 5.49 1.21
CA LEU A 227 28.13 4.44 0.96
C LEU A 227 26.75 4.85 1.48
N VAL A 228 26.67 5.40 2.68
CA VAL A 228 25.42 5.90 3.27
C VAL A 228 24.81 7.00 2.41
N GLU A 229 25.62 7.95 1.92
CA GLU A 229 25.14 9.02 1.03
C GLU A 229 24.57 8.45 -0.28
N LYS A 230 25.25 7.48 -0.90
CA LYS A 230 24.75 6.82 -2.11
C LYS A 230 23.43 6.07 -1.85
N GLN A 231 23.35 5.33 -0.75
CA GLN A 231 22.13 4.60 -0.38
C GLN A 231 20.98 5.57 -0.07
N SER A 232 21.25 6.68 0.61
CA SER A 232 20.27 7.73 0.90
C SER A 232 19.75 8.37 -0.38
N LEU A 233 20.62 8.65 -1.35
CA LEU A 233 20.22 9.21 -2.64
C LEU A 233 19.39 8.20 -3.46
N GLN A 234 19.78 6.94 -3.47
CA GLN A 234 19.00 5.87 -4.12
C GLN A 234 17.62 5.74 -3.49
N LEU A 235 17.54 5.71 -2.15
CA LEU A 235 16.28 5.63 -1.42
C LEU A 235 15.39 6.85 -1.72
N GLN A 236 15.97 8.05 -1.76
CA GLN A 236 15.23 9.26 -2.12
C GLN A 236 14.67 9.18 -3.53
N ASN A 237 15.47 8.77 -4.52
CA ASN A 237 15.00 8.61 -5.89
C ASN A 237 13.87 7.57 -6.00
N THR A 238 13.99 6.43 -5.29
CA THR A 238 12.94 5.41 -5.26
C THR A 238 11.67 5.93 -4.58
N LEU A 239 11.80 6.70 -3.50
CA LEU A 239 10.65 7.33 -2.84
C LEU A 239 9.96 8.33 -3.76
N ASP A 240 10.72 9.16 -4.48
CA ASP A 240 10.17 10.12 -5.44
C ASP A 240 9.44 9.41 -6.59
N GLU A 241 9.98 8.30 -7.08
CA GLU A 241 9.34 7.45 -8.09
C GLU A 241 8.02 6.84 -7.57
N VAL A 242 8.03 6.26 -6.37
CA VAL A 242 6.84 5.69 -5.72
C VAL A 242 5.78 6.77 -5.47
N HIS A 243 6.18 7.96 -5.02
CA HIS A 243 5.28 9.10 -4.86
C HIS A 243 4.68 9.55 -6.20
N GLY A 244 5.47 9.59 -7.26
CA GLY A 244 5.02 9.91 -8.61
C GLY A 244 4.00 8.89 -9.14
N LEU A 245 4.26 7.59 -8.96
CA LEU A 245 3.34 6.52 -9.33
C LEU A 245 2.03 6.58 -8.53
N LYS A 246 2.12 6.78 -7.21
CA LYS A 246 0.94 6.94 -6.35
C LYS A 246 0.08 8.13 -6.78
N LYS A 247 0.69 9.27 -7.09
CA LYS A 247 -0.05 10.46 -7.56
C LYS A 247 -0.81 10.19 -8.87
N LYS A 248 -0.22 9.43 -9.80
CA LYS A 248 -0.90 9.03 -11.04
C LYS A 248 -2.08 8.10 -10.73
N GLN A 249 -1.86 7.08 -9.91
CA GLN A 249 -2.89 6.13 -9.49
C GLN A 249 -4.06 6.83 -8.78
N ASP A 250 -3.80 7.74 -7.84
CA ASP A 250 -4.83 8.50 -7.14
C ASP A 250 -5.59 9.44 -8.10
N GLY A 251 -4.93 9.93 -9.16
CA GLY A 251 -5.55 10.68 -10.24
C GLY A 251 -6.51 9.83 -11.08
N ASP A 252 -6.10 8.61 -11.43
CA ASP A 252 -6.96 7.67 -12.16
C ASP A 252 -8.17 7.27 -11.30
N TYR A 253 -7.98 6.99 -10.01
CA TYR A 253 -9.07 6.74 -9.06
C TYR A 253 -10.03 7.92 -8.95
N PHE A 254 -9.51 9.14 -8.92
CA PHE A 254 -10.33 10.34 -8.91
C PHE A 254 -11.23 10.41 -10.15
N LEU A 255 -10.66 10.23 -11.35
CA LEU A 255 -11.42 10.25 -12.60
C LEU A 255 -12.47 9.14 -12.65
N THR A 256 -12.15 7.92 -12.24
CA THR A 256 -13.12 6.81 -12.17
C THR A 256 -14.24 7.10 -11.17
N SER A 257 -13.95 7.71 -10.01
CA SER A 257 -14.98 8.11 -9.04
C SER A 257 -15.97 9.13 -9.62
N LEU A 258 -15.51 10.02 -10.53
CA LEU A 258 -16.37 10.98 -11.22
C LEU A 258 -17.32 10.29 -12.21
N LEU A 259 -16.92 9.16 -12.81
CA LEU A 259 -17.75 8.37 -13.71
C LEU A 259 -18.79 7.53 -12.94
N LEU A 260 -18.44 7.01 -11.76
CA LEU A 260 -19.36 6.25 -10.91
C LEU A 260 -20.49 7.11 -10.34
N ARG A 261 -20.16 8.31 -9.87
CA ARG A 261 -21.11 9.20 -9.17
C ARG A 261 -22.43 9.46 -9.91
N PRO A 262 -22.48 9.77 -11.22
CA PRO A 262 -23.74 10.00 -11.92
C PRO A 262 -24.59 8.74 -12.15
N LEU A 263 -24.00 7.55 -11.99
CA LEU A 263 -24.68 6.26 -12.16
C LEU A 263 -25.33 5.80 -10.84
N GLY A 264 -24.65 5.98 -9.71
CA GLY A 264 -25.13 5.61 -8.37
C GLY A 264 -25.98 6.69 -7.69
N VAL A 265 -27.09 7.08 -8.32
CA VAL A 265 -27.93 8.20 -7.83
C VAL A 265 -29.37 7.78 -7.56
N ASN A 266 -29.97 8.43 -6.57
CA ASN A 266 -31.41 8.37 -6.35
C ASN A 266 -32.12 9.40 -7.25
N ARG A 267 -32.87 8.91 -8.25
CA ARG A 267 -33.69 9.73 -9.17
C ARG A 267 -35.19 9.48 -9.00
N THR A 268 -35.63 9.09 -7.80
CA THR A 268 -37.05 8.86 -7.51
C THR A 268 -37.81 10.16 -7.38
N LYS A 269 -39.03 10.21 -7.93
CA LYS A 269 -39.92 11.38 -7.87
C LYS A 269 -41.30 10.96 -7.37
N THR A 270 -41.41 10.69 -6.08
CA THR A 270 -42.60 10.09 -5.47
C THR A 270 -42.75 10.55 -4.02
N GLU A 271 -43.98 10.76 -3.55
CA GLU A 271 -44.25 11.11 -2.14
C GLU A 271 -44.61 9.86 -1.32
N GLU A 272 -45.05 8.79 -1.99
CA GLU A 272 -45.49 7.54 -1.38
C GLU A 272 -44.35 6.67 -0.85
N LEU A 273 -43.15 6.90 -1.36
CA LEU A 273 -41.93 6.15 -1.09
C LEU A 273 -40.79 7.10 -0.78
N GLU A 274 -40.06 6.82 0.29
CA GLU A 274 -38.80 7.48 0.60
C GLU A 274 -37.64 6.50 0.41
N ILE A 275 -36.63 6.90 -0.36
CA ILE A 275 -35.43 6.10 -0.61
C ILE A 275 -34.19 6.87 -0.15
N SER A 276 -33.32 6.19 0.59
CA SER A 276 -32.05 6.75 1.08
C SER A 276 -30.93 5.76 0.84
N PHE A 277 -29.74 6.27 0.50
CA PHE A 277 -28.54 5.47 0.28
C PHE A 277 -27.46 5.84 1.28
N LEU A 278 -26.69 4.85 1.71
CA LEU A 278 -25.43 5.03 2.41
C LEU A 278 -24.42 4.12 1.72
N ILE A 279 -23.36 4.70 1.16
CA ILE A 279 -22.27 3.93 0.53
C ILE A 279 -20.96 4.41 1.16
N ARG A 280 -20.13 3.46 1.58
CA ARG A 280 -18.77 3.70 2.08
C ARG A 280 -17.85 2.66 1.47
N GLN A 281 -17.01 3.11 0.54
CA GLN A 281 -16.02 2.22 -0.06
C GLN A 281 -14.78 2.16 0.84
N LYS A 282 -14.17 0.99 0.95
CA LYS A 282 -12.97 0.73 1.75
C LYS A 282 -11.78 1.54 1.25
N LYS A 283 -11.64 1.68 -0.07
CA LYS A 283 -10.53 2.45 -0.66
C LYS A 283 -10.86 3.94 -0.64
N GLN A 284 -10.36 4.61 0.39
CA GLN A 284 -10.36 6.06 0.50
C GLN A 284 -9.02 6.62 0.03
N PHE A 285 -9.06 7.75 -0.68
CA PHE A 285 -7.87 8.42 -1.20
C PHE A 285 -8.07 9.93 -1.22
N LYS A 286 -6.95 10.64 -1.20
CA LYS A 286 -6.92 12.10 -1.28
C LYS A 286 -6.19 12.51 -2.55
N PHE A 287 -6.91 13.19 -3.43
CA PHE A 287 -6.33 13.73 -4.65
C PHE A 287 -6.49 15.25 -4.64
N GLU A 288 -5.37 15.95 -4.52
CA GLU A 288 -5.31 17.40 -4.32
C GLU A 288 -6.13 17.86 -3.10
N LYS A 289 -7.24 18.57 -3.33
CA LYS A 289 -8.17 19.07 -2.30
C LYS A 289 -9.38 18.15 -2.07
N TRP A 290 -9.50 17.07 -2.84
CA TRP A 290 -10.66 16.19 -2.81
C TRP A 290 -10.35 14.93 -2.02
N GLU A 291 -11.23 14.60 -1.08
CA GLU A 291 -11.27 13.30 -0.42
C GLU A 291 -12.41 12.50 -1.05
N ARG A 292 -12.09 11.31 -1.54
CA ARG A 292 -12.98 10.45 -2.32
C ARG A 292 -12.76 9.00 -1.94
N ASP A 293 -13.76 8.19 -2.29
CA ASP A 293 -13.78 6.76 -2.12
C ASP A 293 -14.13 6.09 -3.46
N ILE A 294 -13.65 4.87 -3.67
CA ILE A 294 -13.84 4.10 -4.90
C ILE A 294 -13.95 2.61 -4.56
N GLY A 295 -14.92 1.92 -5.16
CA GLY A 295 -15.13 0.50 -4.90
C GLY A 295 -16.23 -0.10 -5.78
N GLY A 296 -16.61 -1.34 -5.46
CA GLY A 296 -17.53 -2.16 -6.26
C GLY A 296 -19.00 -1.96 -5.95
N ASP A 297 -19.31 -1.38 -4.80
CA ASP A 297 -20.68 -1.21 -4.35
C ASP A 297 -21.41 -0.06 -5.05
N ILE A 298 -22.66 -0.30 -5.47
CA ILE A 298 -23.50 0.71 -6.10
C ILE A 298 -24.97 0.59 -5.70
N CYS A 299 -25.59 1.73 -5.41
CA CYS A 299 -27.04 1.87 -5.22
C CYS A 299 -27.62 2.75 -6.31
N ILE A 300 -28.72 2.32 -6.93
CA ILE A 300 -29.42 3.06 -7.98
C ILE A 300 -30.91 3.02 -7.70
N SER A 301 -31.61 4.15 -7.89
CA SER A 301 -33.08 4.14 -7.90
C SER A 301 -33.66 5.12 -8.91
N HIS A 302 -34.78 4.73 -9.51
CA HIS A 302 -35.43 5.47 -10.58
C HIS A 302 -36.94 5.30 -10.54
N THR A 303 -37.66 6.35 -10.94
CA THR A 303 -39.09 6.24 -11.23
C THR A 303 -39.31 5.94 -12.71
N ILE A 304 -40.05 4.86 -13.00
CA ILE A 304 -40.48 4.48 -14.35
C ILE A 304 -42.01 4.38 -14.38
N LYS A 305 -42.57 4.29 -15.59
CA LYS A 305 -43.98 4.00 -15.78
C LYS A 305 -44.11 2.73 -16.60
N LEU A 306 -44.94 1.80 -16.13
CA LEU A 306 -45.29 0.57 -16.82
C LEU A 306 -46.82 0.45 -16.79
N GLN A 307 -47.43 0.16 -17.93
CA GLN A 307 -48.90 0.00 -18.06
C GLN A 307 -49.68 1.16 -17.42
N ASN A 308 -49.21 2.40 -17.62
CA ASN A 308 -49.78 3.63 -17.06
C ASN A 308 -49.75 3.76 -15.52
N LYS A 309 -49.06 2.86 -14.83
CA LYS A 309 -48.81 2.90 -13.40
C LYS A 309 -47.39 3.37 -13.14
N THR A 310 -47.19 4.06 -12.03
CA THR A 310 -45.88 4.58 -11.64
C THR A 310 -45.21 3.58 -10.72
N PHE A 311 -43.99 3.20 -11.08
CA PHE A 311 -43.16 2.28 -10.34
C PHE A 311 -41.85 2.94 -9.94
N THR A 312 -41.34 2.53 -8.79
CA THR A 312 -40.01 2.85 -8.30
C THR A 312 -39.14 1.62 -8.43
N VAL A 313 -38.15 1.69 -9.32
CA VAL A 313 -37.10 0.69 -9.47
C VAL A 313 -35.97 1.04 -8.50
N PHE A 314 -35.41 0.03 -7.85
CA PHE A 314 -34.19 0.16 -7.07
C PHE A 314 -33.26 -1.02 -7.32
N LEU A 315 -31.96 -0.77 -7.14
CA LEU A 315 -30.91 -1.75 -7.27
C LEU A 315 -29.85 -1.47 -6.21
N ASN A 316 -29.45 -2.50 -5.49
CA ASN A 316 -28.24 -2.52 -4.66
C ASN A 316 -27.37 -3.68 -5.14
N ALA A 317 -26.11 -3.42 -5.45
CA ALA A 317 -25.22 -4.40 -6.05
C ALA A 317 -23.79 -4.24 -5.54
N ASP A 318 -23.08 -5.35 -5.52
CA ASP A 318 -21.67 -5.48 -5.18
C ASP A 318 -20.94 -6.19 -6.33
N ALA A 319 -19.98 -5.47 -6.92
CA ALA A 319 -19.17 -5.97 -8.02
C ALA A 319 -17.87 -6.61 -7.52
N MET A 320 -17.62 -7.85 -7.96
CA MET A 320 -16.42 -8.61 -7.62
C MET A 320 -15.13 -7.81 -7.86
N GLY A 321 -14.30 -7.79 -6.82
CA GLY A 321 -13.01 -7.09 -6.81
C GLY A 321 -13.03 -5.92 -5.82
N LYS A 322 -11.88 -5.26 -5.64
CA LYS A 322 -11.75 -4.11 -4.72
C LYS A 322 -11.19 -2.92 -5.46
N SER A 323 -11.48 -1.71 -4.96
CA SER A 323 -10.99 -0.46 -5.54
C SER A 323 -11.37 -0.33 -7.03
N ILE A 324 -10.40 -0.22 -7.94
CA ILE A 324 -10.64 0.06 -9.37
C ILE A 324 -11.28 -1.10 -10.13
N GLN A 325 -11.01 -2.35 -9.75
CA GLN A 325 -11.60 -3.52 -10.43
C GLN A 325 -13.11 -3.60 -10.14
N GLY A 326 -13.50 -3.50 -8.86
CA GLY A 326 -14.90 -3.43 -8.46
C GLY A 326 -15.59 -2.21 -9.10
N ALA A 327 -14.93 -1.05 -9.08
CA ALA A 327 -15.44 0.16 -9.73
C ALA A 327 -15.70 -0.03 -11.23
N GLY A 328 -14.86 -0.79 -11.93
CA GLY A 328 -15.10 -1.15 -13.33
C GLY A 328 -16.41 -1.90 -13.53
N GLY A 329 -16.70 -2.89 -12.68
CA GLY A 329 -17.96 -3.63 -12.71
C GLY A 329 -19.18 -2.77 -12.39
N ALA A 330 -19.08 -1.92 -11.37
CA ALA A 330 -20.13 -0.97 -11.01
C ALA A 330 -20.43 0.04 -12.14
N ILE A 331 -19.41 0.50 -12.88
CA ILE A 331 -19.59 1.38 -14.06
C ILE A 331 -20.37 0.65 -15.15
N VAL A 332 -19.96 -0.58 -15.49
CA VAL A 332 -20.64 -1.37 -16.53
C VAL A 332 -22.10 -1.61 -16.14
N LEU A 333 -22.35 -2.07 -14.91
CA LEU A 333 -23.68 -2.31 -14.37
C LEU A 333 -24.53 -1.04 -14.45
N GLY A 334 -24.02 0.08 -13.92
CA GLY A 334 -24.73 1.35 -13.89
C GLY A 334 -25.04 1.89 -15.29
N ALA A 335 -24.11 1.76 -16.25
CA ALA A 335 -24.31 2.21 -17.63
C ALA A 335 -25.37 1.39 -18.37
N VAL A 336 -25.30 0.06 -18.26
CA VAL A 336 -26.29 -0.84 -18.90
C VAL A 336 -27.65 -0.65 -18.25
N PHE A 337 -27.72 -0.58 -16.93
CA PHE A 337 -28.98 -0.36 -16.21
C PHE A 337 -29.61 0.99 -16.57
N GLN A 338 -28.82 2.06 -16.65
CA GLN A 338 -29.29 3.36 -17.10
C GLN A 338 -29.85 3.30 -18.54
N SER A 339 -29.23 2.51 -19.43
CA SER A 339 -29.75 2.27 -20.79
C SER A 339 -31.11 1.58 -20.77
N ILE A 340 -31.28 0.53 -19.94
CA ILE A 340 -32.57 -0.17 -19.75
C ILE A 340 -33.65 0.82 -19.28
N ILE A 341 -33.34 1.68 -18.32
CA ILE A 341 -34.27 2.69 -17.80
C ILE A 341 -34.67 3.70 -18.88
N GLU A 342 -33.73 4.27 -19.64
CA GLU A 342 -34.07 5.23 -20.69
C GLU A 342 -34.84 4.57 -21.83
N ARG A 343 -34.48 3.35 -22.24
CA ARG A 343 -35.23 2.59 -23.26
C ARG A 343 -36.67 2.34 -22.83
N THR A 344 -36.91 2.10 -21.54
CA THR A 344 -38.26 1.92 -20.98
C THR A 344 -39.11 3.17 -21.08
N LYS A 345 -38.52 4.37 -20.97
CA LYS A 345 -39.25 5.65 -21.10
C LYS A 345 -39.59 6.01 -22.55
N ILE A 346 -38.74 5.61 -23.50
CA ILE A 346 -38.85 6.01 -24.90
C ILE A 346 -39.71 5.01 -25.70
N SER A 347 -39.54 3.72 -25.44
CA SER A 347 -40.15 2.67 -26.24
C SER A 347 -41.45 2.14 -25.63
N ARG A 348 -42.53 2.23 -26.42
CA ARG A 348 -43.86 1.73 -26.05
C ARG A 348 -43.86 0.22 -25.75
N THR A 349 -43.06 -0.56 -26.47
CA THR A 349 -42.94 -2.02 -26.27
C THR A 349 -42.50 -2.39 -24.86
N TYR A 350 -41.65 -1.57 -24.22
CA TYR A 350 -41.20 -1.82 -22.85
C TYR A 350 -42.16 -1.21 -21.83
N TYR A 351 -42.75 -0.05 -22.14
CA TYR A 351 -43.76 0.59 -21.32
C TYR A 351 -45.01 -0.28 -21.10
N GLU A 352 -45.44 -1.03 -22.11
CA GLU A 352 -46.66 -1.87 -22.02
C GLU A 352 -46.41 -3.23 -21.33
N LYS A 353 -45.16 -3.57 -20.97
CA LYS A 353 -44.85 -4.83 -20.31
C LYS A 353 -45.38 -4.86 -18.86
N PRO A 354 -45.86 -6.02 -18.39
CA PRO A 354 -46.15 -6.21 -16.98
C PRO A 354 -44.84 -6.19 -16.15
N PRO A 355 -44.92 -5.81 -14.86
CA PRO A 355 -43.74 -5.62 -14.01
C PRO A 355 -42.87 -6.87 -13.90
N GLU A 356 -43.47 -8.06 -13.85
CA GLU A 356 -42.72 -9.32 -13.76
C GLU A 356 -41.89 -9.58 -15.01
N ARG A 357 -42.44 -9.33 -16.20
CA ARG A 357 -41.70 -9.49 -17.46
C ARG A 357 -40.60 -8.44 -17.61
N TRP A 358 -40.90 -7.20 -17.27
CA TRP A 358 -39.91 -6.12 -17.34
C TRP A 358 -38.70 -6.43 -16.44
N LEU A 359 -38.96 -6.89 -15.20
CA LEU A 359 -37.92 -7.23 -14.24
C LEU A 359 -37.06 -8.41 -14.71
N LYS A 360 -37.70 -9.46 -15.25
CA LYS A 360 -37.01 -10.60 -15.86
C LYS A 360 -36.12 -10.17 -17.02
N ASP A 361 -36.63 -9.37 -17.94
CA ASP A 361 -35.89 -8.95 -19.13
C ASP A 361 -34.70 -8.07 -18.74
N ALA A 362 -34.90 -7.16 -17.78
CA ALA A 362 -33.82 -6.34 -17.24
C ALA A 362 -32.73 -7.19 -16.59
N PHE A 363 -33.10 -8.19 -15.77
CA PHE A 363 -32.15 -9.10 -15.16
C PHE A 363 -31.37 -9.92 -16.19
N LEU A 364 -32.04 -10.49 -17.20
CA LEU A 364 -31.39 -11.26 -18.27
C LEU A 364 -30.43 -10.41 -19.10
N GLU A 365 -30.80 -9.16 -19.40
CA GLU A 365 -29.93 -8.26 -20.14
C GLU A 365 -28.68 -7.89 -19.34
N LEU A 366 -28.81 -7.63 -18.04
CA LEU A 366 -27.65 -7.45 -17.16
C LEU A 366 -26.80 -8.72 -17.11
N HIS A 367 -27.42 -9.89 -16.90
CA HIS A 367 -26.73 -11.17 -16.84
C HIS A 367 -25.91 -11.45 -18.11
N ALA A 368 -26.50 -11.27 -19.30
CA ALA A 368 -25.85 -11.52 -20.58
C ALA A 368 -24.61 -10.62 -20.80
N VAL A 369 -24.65 -9.36 -20.33
CA VAL A 369 -23.46 -8.49 -20.38
C VAL A 369 -22.34 -9.04 -19.51
N PHE A 370 -22.63 -9.46 -18.27
CA PHE A 370 -21.61 -10.01 -17.39
C PHE A 370 -21.16 -11.42 -17.80
N GLU A 371 -22.02 -12.21 -18.44
CA GLU A 371 -21.67 -13.54 -18.96
C GLU A 371 -20.62 -13.41 -20.08
N SER A 372 -20.65 -12.31 -20.84
CA SER A 372 -19.62 -12.01 -21.85
C SER A 372 -18.22 -11.76 -21.27
N PHE A 373 -18.09 -11.58 -19.96
CA PHE A 373 -16.80 -11.52 -19.26
C PHE A 373 -16.28 -12.91 -18.85
N GLU A 374 -16.96 -13.99 -19.23
CA GLU A 374 -16.51 -15.38 -19.08
C GLU A 374 -16.13 -15.73 -17.63
N GLY A 375 -16.92 -15.22 -16.65
CA GLY A 375 -16.67 -15.45 -15.22
C GLY A 375 -15.52 -14.62 -14.62
N SER A 376 -14.86 -13.76 -15.40
CA SER A 376 -13.80 -12.86 -14.90
C SER A 376 -14.33 -11.76 -13.98
N MET A 377 -15.63 -11.48 -14.06
CA MET A 377 -16.32 -10.50 -13.24
C MET A 377 -17.72 -11.00 -12.94
N LEU A 378 -18.04 -11.07 -11.65
CA LEU A 378 -19.34 -11.46 -11.15
C LEU A 378 -19.93 -10.32 -10.32
N ILE A 379 -21.25 -10.20 -10.31
CA ILE A 379 -21.95 -9.19 -9.52
C ILE A 379 -23.06 -9.86 -8.72
N SER A 380 -23.04 -9.68 -7.41
CA SER A 380 -24.22 -9.92 -6.56
C SER A 380 -25.10 -8.68 -6.56
N LEU A 381 -26.42 -8.88 -6.62
CA LEU A 381 -27.36 -7.76 -6.57
C LEU A 381 -28.74 -8.17 -6.07
N VAL A 382 -29.46 -7.17 -5.55
CA VAL A 382 -30.93 -7.20 -5.50
C VAL A 382 -31.47 -6.12 -6.41
N LEU A 383 -32.32 -6.53 -7.36
CA LEU A 383 -33.06 -5.65 -8.26
C LEU A 383 -34.54 -5.73 -7.91
N GLY A 384 -35.16 -4.59 -7.61
CA GLY A 384 -36.54 -4.52 -7.20
C GLY A 384 -37.34 -3.43 -7.88
N LEU A 385 -38.65 -3.61 -7.88
CA LEU A 385 -39.65 -2.75 -8.48
C LEU A 385 -40.85 -2.66 -7.53
N VAL A 386 -41.18 -1.45 -7.05
CA VAL A 386 -42.37 -1.19 -6.23
C VAL A 386 -43.40 -0.42 -7.02
N GLU A 387 -44.66 -0.88 -7.03
CA GLU A 387 -45.76 -0.07 -7.52
C GLU A 387 -46.16 0.95 -6.44
N ASN A 388 -45.94 2.25 -6.70
CA ASN A 388 -46.09 3.29 -5.67
C ASN A 388 -47.49 3.34 -5.07
N THR A 389 -48.50 3.07 -5.90
CA THR A 389 -49.91 3.19 -5.50
C THR A 389 -50.43 2.01 -4.72
N SER A 390 -50.01 0.78 -5.06
CA SER A 390 -50.51 -0.44 -4.42
C SER A 390 -49.56 -1.00 -3.37
N GLY A 391 -48.30 -0.57 -3.34
CA GLY A 391 -47.28 -1.04 -2.41
C GLY A 391 -46.80 -2.47 -2.68
N ILE A 392 -47.15 -3.08 -3.81
CA ILE A 392 -46.58 -4.38 -4.16
C ILE A 392 -45.13 -4.21 -4.61
N LEU A 393 -44.26 -5.03 -4.02
CA LEU A 393 -42.86 -5.20 -4.39
C LEU A 393 -42.73 -6.44 -5.27
N TYR A 394 -41.97 -6.29 -6.36
CA TYR A 394 -41.42 -7.37 -7.18
C TYR A 394 -39.90 -7.29 -7.09
N PHE A 395 -39.21 -8.39 -6.83
CA PHE A 395 -37.75 -8.35 -6.75
C PHE A 395 -37.09 -9.67 -7.15
N ILE A 396 -35.81 -9.57 -7.49
CA ILE A 396 -34.90 -10.68 -7.75
C ILE A 396 -33.66 -10.44 -6.89
N ASN A 397 -33.27 -11.46 -6.12
CA ASN A 397 -32.00 -11.50 -5.40
C ASN A 397 -31.08 -12.51 -6.12
N ALA A 398 -29.88 -12.06 -6.50
CA ALA A 398 -28.85 -12.87 -7.14
C ALA A 398 -27.60 -12.93 -6.25
N GLU A 399 -27.57 -13.91 -5.34
CA GLU A 399 -26.50 -14.13 -4.36
C GLU A 399 -26.05 -12.85 -3.60
N HIS A 400 -27.00 -11.97 -3.31
CA HIS A 400 -26.80 -10.78 -2.48
C HIS A 400 -27.35 -11.03 -1.07
N PRO A 401 -26.86 -10.33 -0.04
CA PRO A 401 -27.39 -10.50 1.31
C PRO A 401 -28.89 -10.26 1.37
N TRP A 402 -29.57 -11.07 2.19
CA TRP A 402 -31.02 -11.06 2.25
C TRP A 402 -31.61 -9.70 2.60
N THR A 403 -32.72 -9.36 1.96
CA THR A 403 -33.41 -8.10 2.21
C THR A 403 -34.00 -8.11 3.63
N ILE A 404 -33.75 -7.06 4.40
CA ILE A 404 -34.27 -6.91 5.77
C ILE A 404 -35.57 -6.11 5.72
N LEU A 405 -36.63 -6.67 6.29
CA LEU A 405 -37.88 -5.98 6.58
C LEU A 405 -37.87 -5.54 8.04
N TYR A 406 -38.00 -4.23 8.27
CA TYR A 406 -38.22 -3.66 9.59
C TYR A 406 -39.66 -3.16 9.71
N ARG A 407 -40.44 -3.80 10.59
CA ARG A 407 -41.87 -3.54 10.82
C ARG A 407 -42.17 -3.68 12.31
N ASP A 408 -42.95 -2.76 12.85
CA ASP A 408 -43.39 -2.78 14.25
C ASP A 408 -42.23 -2.97 15.24
N GLU A 409 -41.13 -2.21 15.02
CA GLU A 409 -39.89 -2.25 15.80
C GLU A 409 -39.10 -3.57 15.76
N LYS A 410 -39.43 -4.48 14.83
CA LYS A 410 -38.74 -5.76 14.66
C LYS A 410 -38.15 -5.90 13.27
N ALA A 411 -36.95 -6.49 13.19
CA ALA A 411 -36.29 -6.80 11.95
C ALA A 411 -36.41 -8.31 11.62
N SER A 412 -36.73 -8.63 10.38
CA SER A 412 -36.77 -10.00 9.86
C SER A 412 -36.31 -10.04 8.42
N PHE A 413 -35.75 -11.16 7.96
CA PHE A 413 -35.47 -11.33 6.53
C PHE A 413 -36.76 -11.47 5.74
N LEU A 414 -36.80 -10.84 4.57
CA LEU A 414 -37.89 -10.91 3.61
C LEU A 414 -37.81 -12.19 2.75
N ASP A 415 -36.58 -12.65 2.53
CA ASP A 415 -36.23 -13.77 1.68
C ASP A 415 -36.37 -15.09 2.47
N ASN A 416 -36.94 -16.13 1.86
CA ASN A 416 -36.96 -17.50 2.42
C ASN A 416 -35.84 -18.33 1.79
N GLU A 417 -35.39 -19.42 2.43
CA GLU A 417 -34.36 -20.32 1.87
C GLU A 417 -34.71 -20.84 0.46
N ASP A 418 -36.00 -21.01 0.17
CA ASP A 418 -36.51 -21.39 -1.14
C ASP A 418 -36.28 -20.31 -2.23
N SER A 419 -35.88 -19.08 -1.89
CA SER A 419 -35.68 -17.97 -2.85
C SER A 419 -34.29 -17.91 -3.49
N LEU A 420 -33.37 -18.83 -3.12
CA LEU A 420 -32.00 -18.97 -3.64
C LEU A 420 -31.93 -19.58 -5.05
N PHE A 421 -32.73 -19.05 -5.98
CA PHE A 421 -32.80 -19.59 -7.35
C PHE A 421 -31.67 -19.09 -8.26
N PHE A 422 -30.96 -18.02 -7.89
CA PHE A 422 -30.02 -17.37 -8.79
C PHE A 422 -28.64 -17.16 -8.21
N ARG A 423 -27.65 -17.51 -9.03
CA ARG A 423 -26.25 -17.16 -8.82
C ARG A 423 -25.98 -15.72 -9.23
N LYS A 424 -24.77 -15.23 -8.89
CA LYS A 424 -24.27 -13.92 -9.31
C LYS A 424 -24.37 -13.74 -10.83
N LEU A 425 -24.60 -12.50 -11.27
CA LEU A 425 -24.56 -12.15 -12.69
C LEU A 425 -23.20 -12.54 -13.28
N GLY A 426 -23.21 -13.04 -14.52
CA GLY A 426 -22.01 -13.47 -15.23
C GLY A 426 -21.58 -14.92 -14.98
N THR A 427 -22.31 -15.66 -14.16
CA THR A 427 -22.09 -17.10 -13.99
C THR A 427 -22.51 -17.85 -15.26
N THR A 428 -21.59 -18.62 -15.86
CA THR A 428 -21.86 -19.42 -17.06
C THR A 428 -22.68 -20.66 -16.75
N GLY A 429 -23.52 -21.09 -17.70
CA GLY A 429 -24.28 -22.35 -17.60
C GLY A 429 -25.48 -22.30 -16.65
N MET A 430 -26.13 -21.15 -16.51
CA MET A 430 -27.41 -21.05 -15.80
C MET A 430 -28.56 -21.66 -16.63
N ASP A 431 -28.85 -22.94 -16.38
CA ASP A 431 -30.10 -23.58 -16.81
C ASP A 431 -31.11 -23.58 -15.65
N GLY A 432 -31.74 -22.42 -15.40
CA GLY A 432 -32.71 -22.25 -14.30
C GLY A 432 -33.93 -21.41 -14.71
N SER A 433 -35.11 -21.74 -14.16
CA SER A 433 -36.32 -20.94 -14.36
C SER A 433 -36.28 -19.67 -13.51
N ILE A 434 -36.48 -18.50 -14.12
CA ILE A 434 -36.48 -17.24 -13.37
C ILE A 434 -37.71 -17.15 -12.45
N HIS A 435 -37.46 -17.02 -11.14
CA HIS A 435 -38.43 -16.68 -10.10
C HIS A 435 -38.38 -15.18 -9.72
N ILE A 436 -39.54 -14.58 -9.44
CA ILE A 436 -39.68 -13.20 -8.98
C ILE A 436 -40.42 -13.22 -7.65
N GLY A 437 -39.73 -12.76 -6.60
CA GLY A 437 -40.32 -12.59 -5.28
C GLY A 437 -41.36 -11.48 -5.31
N THR A 438 -42.52 -11.74 -4.69
CA THR A 438 -43.58 -10.73 -4.53
C THR A 438 -43.90 -10.51 -3.06
N PHE A 439 -43.97 -9.25 -2.63
CA PHE A 439 -44.33 -8.89 -1.27
C PHE A 439 -45.25 -7.68 -1.23
N GLN A 440 -46.18 -7.65 -0.27
CA GLN A 440 -47.09 -6.52 -0.08
C GLN A 440 -46.62 -5.63 1.06
N LEU A 441 -46.19 -4.41 0.72
CA LEU A 441 -45.82 -3.41 1.72
C LEU A 441 -47.04 -2.80 2.39
N LYS A 442 -46.85 -2.44 3.65
CA LYS A 442 -47.76 -1.71 4.53
C LYS A 442 -47.14 -0.37 4.90
N LYS A 443 -47.98 0.56 5.32
CA LYS A 443 -47.54 1.87 5.79
C LYS A 443 -46.55 1.72 6.95
N GLY A 444 -45.43 2.41 6.87
CA GLY A 444 -44.37 2.39 7.87
C GLY A 444 -43.38 1.24 7.70
N ASP A 445 -43.57 0.34 6.73
CA ASP A 445 -42.57 -0.67 6.42
C ASP A 445 -41.29 -0.04 5.91
N ILE A 446 -40.16 -0.52 6.43
CA ILE A 446 -38.83 -0.14 5.96
C ILE A 446 -38.14 -1.39 5.43
N LEU A 447 -37.73 -1.36 4.18
CA LEU A 447 -36.83 -2.35 3.58
C LEU A 447 -35.40 -1.83 3.63
N ILE A 448 -34.48 -2.68 4.04
CA ILE A 448 -33.04 -2.41 4.04
C ILE A 448 -32.33 -3.48 3.24
N LEU A 449 -31.62 -3.05 2.19
CA LEU A 449 -30.72 -3.89 1.41
C LEU A 449 -29.29 -3.48 1.70
N GLY A 450 -28.35 -4.41 1.59
CA GLY A 450 -26.94 -4.05 1.64
C GLY A 450 -26.02 -5.14 1.11
N SER A 451 -24.79 -4.73 0.79
CA SER A 451 -23.71 -5.62 0.34
C SER A 451 -23.15 -6.50 1.46
N ASP A 452 -22.33 -7.49 1.06
CA ASP A 452 -21.69 -8.45 1.96
C ASP A 452 -20.88 -7.74 3.06
N GLY A 453 -20.38 -6.52 2.80
CA GLY A 453 -19.69 -5.68 3.79
C GLY A 453 -20.49 -5.35 5.05
N ARG A 454 -21.82 -5.49 5.05
CA ARG A 454 -22.64 -5.32 6.26
C ARG A 454 -22.49 -6.49 7.25
N ASP A 455 -22.11 -7.67 6.74
CA ASP A 455 -21.98 -8.92 7.49
C ASP A 455 -20.51 -9.29 7.74
N ASP A 456 -19.60 -8.85 6.84
CA ASP A 456 -18.13 -9.00 6.88
C ASP A 456 -17.44 -8.10 7.93
N ILE A 457 -17.73 -8.40 9.20
CA ILE A 457 -17.21 -7.70 10.37
C ILE A 457 -16.15 -8.56 11.07
N LEU A 458 -14.94 -8.02 11.24
CA LEU A 458 -13.90 -8.62 12.09
C LEU A 458 -14.17 -8.32 13.56
N LEU A 459 -14.51 -9.36 14.31
CA LEU A 459 -14.71 -9.32 15.76
C LEU A 459 -13.41 -9.71 16.47
N LEU A 460 -13.12 -9.02 17.57
CA LEU A 460 -12.03 -9.38 18.49
C LEU A 460 -12.60 -10.29 19.58
N ASN A 461 -12.12 -11.52 19.65
CA ASN A 461 -12.48 -12.43 20.73
C ASN A 461 -11.77 -12.06 22.03
N ASP A 462 -12.28 -12.53 23.17
CA ASP A 462 -11.70 -12.30 24.52
C ASP A 462 -10.24 -12.74 24.65
N ASN A 463 -9.79 -13.66 23.78
CA ASN A 463 -8.41 -14.15 23.71
C ASN A 463 -7.47 -13.28 22.86
N GLY A 464 -7.97 -12.18 22.28
CA GLY A 464 -7.23 -11.31 21.36
C GLY A 464 -7.12 -11.82 19.92
N GLU A 465 -7.76 -12.95 19.59
CA GLU A 465 -7.81 -13.48 18.22
C GLU A 465 -8.92 -12.78 17.42
N LYS A 466 -8.62 -12.42 16.16
CA LYS A 466 -9.59 -11.84 15.23
C LYS A 466 -10.35 -12.97 14.51
N SER A 467 -11.68 -12.95 14.56
CA SER A 467 -12.54 -13.86 13.77
C SER A 467 -13.61 -13.08 13.02
N ILE A 468 -13.96 -13.55 11.82
CA ILE A 468 -15.05 -12.97 11.03
C ILE A 468 -16.38 -13.37 11.66
N ASN A 469 -17.34 -12.44 11.70
CA ASN A 469 -18.69 -12.72 12.16
C ASN A 469 -19.36 -13.81 11.30
N ASN A 470 -19.83 -14.87 11.95
CA ASN A 470 -20.60 -15.94 11.30
C ASN A 470 -22.09 -15.91 11.70
N ASN A 471 -22.51 -14.96 12.54
CA ASN A 471 -23.89 -14.85 12.99
C ASN A 471 -24.70 -13.98 12.01
N SER A 472 -25.53 -14.63 11.20
CA SER A 472 -26.44 -13.97 10.24
C SER A 472 -27.49 -13.08 10.91
N ASP A 473 -27.82 -13.31 12.18
CA ASP A 473 -28.86 -12.55 12.90
C ASP A 473 -28.30 -11.29 13.56
N LEU A 474 -26.97 -11.08 13.54
CA LEU A 474 -26.35 -9.89 14.10
C LEU A 474 -26.89 -8.62 13.42
N ILE A 475 -26.99 -8.62 12.10
CA ILE A 475 -27.46 -7.47 11.33
C ILE A 475 -28.91 -7.10 11.65
N LEU A 476 -29.76 -8.10 11.97
CA LEU A 476 -31.15 -7.87 12.37
C LEU A 476 -31.21 -7.09 13.69
N ARG A 477 -30.46 -7.52 14.70
CA ARG A 477 -30.38 -6.83 16.00
C ARG A 477 -29.84 -5.41 15.86
N LEU A 478 -28.78 -5.23 15.08
CA LEU A 478 -28.22 -3.89 14.83
C LEU A 478 -29.21 -2.98 14.10
N THR A 479 -30.05 -3.55 13.23
CA THR A 479 -31.12 -2.82 12.53
C THR A 479 -32.23 -2.38 13.49
N GLU A 480 -32.60 -3.23 14.44
CA GLU A 480 -33.56 -2.90 15.50
C GLU A 480 -33.04 -1.78 16.41
N GLU A 481 -31.78 -1.87 16.85
CA GLU A 481 -31.11 -0.82 17.64
C GLU A 481 -31.02 0.50 16.90
N ALA A 482 -30.78 0.46 15.58
CA ALA A 482 -30.74 1.62 14.71
C ALA A 482 -32.12 2.18 14.34
N LYS A 483 -33.21 1.49 14.71
CA LYS A 483 -34.59 1.82 14.34
C LYS A 483 -34.80 1.96 12.83
N GLY A 484 -34.03 1.21 12.04
CA GLY A 484 -34.04 1.28 10.58
C GLY A 484 -33.45 2.56 9.98
N GLU A 485 -32.68 3.36 10.75
CA GLU A 485 -31.93 4.50 10.22
C GLU A 485 -30.54 4.09 9.71
N LEU A 486 -30.22 4.42 8.45
CA LEU A 486 -28.98 3.96 7.81
C LEU A 486 -27.70 4.44 8.51
N GLN A 487 -27.66 5.71 8.92
CA GLN A 487 -26.46 6.27 9.55
C GLN A 487 -26.19 5.63 10.91
N ASN A 488 -27.24 5.39 11.69
CA ASN A 488 -27.12 4.72 12.99
C ASN A 488 -26.74 3.24 12.78
N LEU A 489 -27.33 2.57 11.79
CA LEU A 489 -26.98 1.19 11.44
C LEU A 489 -25.50 1.08 11.08
N TYR A 490 -24.99 1.97 10.22
CA TYR A 490 -23.57 2.01 9.89
C TYR A 490 -22.69 2.25 11.13
N ASN A 491 -23.07 3.19 12.00
CA ASN A 491 -22.32 3.48 13.21
C ASN A 491 -22.30 2.27 14.17
N ASN A 492 -23.42 1.56 14.31
CA ASN A 492 -23.54 0.37 15.14
C ASN A 492 -22.68 -0.79 14.59
N ILE A 493 -22.70 -1.00 13.27
CA ILE A 493 -21.82 -1.97 12.60
C ILE A 493 -20.34 -1.62 12.86
N ALA A 494 -19.94 -0.37 12.62
CA ALA A 494 -18.56 0.08 12.80
C ALA A 494 -18.10 0.07 14.28
N ALA A 495 -19.02 0.20 15.24
CA ALA A 495 -18.72 0.07 16.66
C ALA A 495 -18.54 -1.40 17.09
N THR A 496 -19.17 -2.34 16.37
CA THR A 496 -19.11 -3.77 16.68
C THR A 496 -17.77 -4.40 16.25
N GLY A 497 -17.17 -3.93 15.16
CA GLY A 497 -15.87 -4.43 14.70
C GLY A 497 -15.30 -3.69 13.48
N GLU A 498 -14.18 -4.19 12.97
CA GLU A 498 -13.48 -3.62 11.81
C GLU A 498 -14.10 -4.15 10.50
N LEU A 499 -14.51 -3.25 9.60
CA LEU A 499 -15.07 -3.60 8.29
C LEU A 499 -13.99 -4.10 7.32
N THR A 500 -14.19 -5.28 6.74
CA THR A 500 -13.22 -5.86 5.78
C THR A 500 -13.52 -5.57 4.31
N ASP A 501 -14.74 -5.12 3.99
CA ASP A 501 -15.15 -4.82 2.62
C ASP A 501 -15.85 -3.47 2.43
N ASP A 502 -16.15 -3.16 1.17
CA ASP A 502 -17.04 -2.07 0.79
C ASP A 502 -18.44 -2.30 1.41
N ILE A 503 -19.08 -1.24 1.91
CA ILE A 503 -20.42 -1.33 2.48
C ILE A 503 -21.37 -0.38 1.77
N SER A 504 -22.50 -0.92 1.34
CA SER A 504 -23.62 -0.17 0.82
C SER A 504 -24.90 -0.59 1.50
N LEU A 505 -25.73 0.40 1.80
CA LEU A 505 -27.04 0.23 2.40
C LEU A 505 -28.05 1.06 1.61
N LEU A 506 -29.15 0.42 1.22
CA LEU A 506 -30.31 1.05 0.59
C LEU A 506 -31.49 0.91 1.54
N ARG A 507 -32.11 2.04 1.90
CA ARG A 507 -33.35 2.10 2.68
C ARG A 507 -34.50 2.49 1.77
N LEU A 508 -35.61 1.78 1.86
CA LEU A 508 -36.88 2.10 1.21
C LEU A 508 -38.00 2.07 2.25
N GLU A 509 -38.67 3.20 2.45
CA GLU A 509 -39.81 3.33 3.37
C GLU A 509 -41.10 3.57 2.59
N TYR A 510 -42.14 2.80 2.92
CA TYR A 510 -43.47 2.95 2.33
C TYR A 510 -44.38 3.79 3.22
N LYS A 511 -44.81 4.96 2.74
CA LYS A 511 -45.56 5.94 3.54
C LYS A 511 -47.07 5.91 3.33
N LYS A 512 -47.53 5.26 2.26
CA LYS A 512 -48.93 5.32 1.86
C LYS A 512 -49.81 4.37 2.69
N ASP A 513 -50.94 4.90 3.15
CA ASP A 513 -51.92 4.16 3.96
C ASP A 513 -52.94 3.42 3.07
N LEU A 514 -52.61 2.18 2.71
CA LEU A 514 -53.48 1.35 1.88
C LEU A 514 -54.73 0.88 2.63
N GLU A 515 -54.64 0.65 3.94
CA GLU A 515 -55.77 0.17 4.74
C GLU A 515 -56.85 1.25 4.87
N ALA A 516 -56.45 2.49 5.14
CA ALA A 516 -57.37 3.62 5.13
C ALA A 516 -58.05 3.81 3.76
N GLN A 517 -57.31 3.63 2.66
CA GLN A 517 -57.88 3.71 1.31
C GLN A 517 -58.83 2.56 0.99
N ALA A 518 -58.52 1.33 1.41
CA ALA A 518 -59.40 0.19 1.23
C ALA A 518 -60.72 0.39 2.00
N VAL A 519 -60.66 0.88 3.24
CA VAL A 519 -61.84 1.20 4.05
C VAL A 519 -62.66 2.32 3.43
N ALA A 520 -62.01 3.37 2.90
CA ALA A 520 -62.70 4.45 2.19
C ALA A 520 -63.40 3.94 0.91
N ASN A 521 -62.71 3.14 0.10
CA ASN A 521 -63.25 2.56 -1.12
C ASN A 521 -64.44 1.64 -0.84
N GLU A 522 -64.41 0.87 0.25
CA GLU A 522 -65.54 0.03 0.66
C GLU A 522 -66.77 0.82 1.09
N LYS A 523 -66.57 1.99 1.72
CA LYS A 523 -67.67 2.89 2.07
C LYS A 523 -68.27 3.56 0.83
N GLU A 524 -67.42 3.94 -0.12
CA GLU A 524 -67.83 4.60 -1.35
C GLU A 524 -68.50 3.64 -2.35
N TYR A 525 -67.99 2.41 -2.44
CA TYR A 525 -68.48 1.36 -3.33
C TYR A 525 -68.82 0.09 -2.55
N PRO A 526 -69.91 0.09 -1.78
CA PRO A 526 -70.36 -1.11 -1.07
C PRO A 526 -70.72 -2.20 -2.06
N VAL A 527 -70.46 -3.45 -1.67
CA VAL A 527 -70.84 -4.62 -2.48
C VAL A 527 -72.36 -4.62 -2.64
N PRO A 528 -72.89 -4.61 -3.88
CA PRO A 528 -74.33 -4.58 -4.09
C PRO A 528 -75.03 -5.80 -3.49
N ASN A 529 -76.25 -5.62 -2.97
CA ASN A 529 -77.02 -6.68 -2.33
C ASN A 529 -77.23 -7.90 -3.23
N TYR A 530 -77.50 -7.69 -4.52
CA TYR A 530 -77.68 -8.79 -5.48
C TYR A 530 -76.41 -9.64 -5.63
N VAL A 531 -75.20 -9.05 -5.49
CA VAL A 531 -73.93 -9.80 -5.56
C VAL A 531 -73.80 -10.72 -4.35
N ARG A 532 -74.24 -10.25 -3.17
CA ARG A 532 -74.25 -11.05 -1.94
C ARG A 532 -75.25 -12.20 -2.05
N GLU A 533 -76.47 -11.90 -2.47
CA GLU A 533 -77.55 -12.88 -2.68
C GLU A 533 -77.15 -13.95 -3.72
N VAL A 534 -76.63 -13.55 -4.88
CA VAL A 534 -76.16 -14.49 -5.91
C VAL A 534 -75.02 -15.37 -5.38
N ARG A 535 -74.13 -14.81 -4.57
CA ARG A 535 -73.03 -15.57 -3.96
C ARG A 535 -73.55 -16.60 -2.96
N GLU A 536 -74.54 -16.26 -2.14
CA GLU A 536 -75.20 -17.18 -1.20
C GLU A 536 -75.92 -18.31 -1.94
N LEU A 537 -76.70 -17.98 -2.99
CA LEU A 537 -77.37 -18.99 -3.85
C LEU A 537 -76.37 -19.94 -4.52
N LEU A 538 -75.20 -19.45 -4.95
CA LEU A 538 -74.11 -20.28 -5.50
C LEU A 538 -73.36 -21.11 -4.44
N ILE A 539 -73.47 -20.79 -3.15
CA ILE A 539 -73.00 -21.64 -2.05
C ILE A 539 -74.03 -22.73 -1.78
N GLU A 540 -75.32 -22.40 -1.82
CA GLU A 540 -76.44 -23.34 -1.72
C GLU A 540 -76.68 -24.20 -2.98
N ASN A 541 -75.82 -24.06 -3.99
CA ASN A 541 -75.85 -24.79 -5.26
C ASN A 541 -77.12 -24.53 -6.13
N LYS A 542 -77.83 -23.41 -5.90
CA LYS A 542 -79.01 -22.97 -6.65
C LYS A 542 -78.62 -22.14 -7.88
N ILE A 543 -78.01 -22.82 -8.86
CA ILE A 543 -77.37 -22.17 -10.03
C ILE A 543 -78.36 -21.40 -10.92
N GLU A 544 -79.56 -21.92 -11.14
CA GLU A 544 -80.54 -21.28 -12.04
C GLU A 544 -81.15 -20.00 -11.46
N GLU A 545 -81.39 -19.96 -10.14
CA GLU A 545 -81.86 -18.76 -9.43
C GLU A 545 -80.78 -17.67 -9.44
N ALA A 546 -79.54 -18.06 -9.15
CA ALA A 546 -78.37 -17.17 -9.25
C ALA A 546 -78.21 -16.59 -10.67
N ARG A 547 -78.41 -17.41 -11.71
CA ARG A 547 -78.35 -16.99 -13.12
C ARG A 547 -79.45 -15.98 -13.45
N LYS A 548 -80.69 -16.19 -12.99
CA LYS A 548 -81.80 -15.24 -13.22
C LYS A 548 -81.50 -13.86 -12.64
N ILE A 549 -81.01 -13.80 -11.40
CA ILE A 549 -80.72 -12.53 -10.72
C ILE A 549 -79.57 -11.80 -11.42
N ILE A 550 -78.46 -12.49 -11.71
CA ILE A 550 -77.29 -11.84 -12.32
C ILE A 550 -77.55 -11.40 -13.77
N THR A 551 -78.36 -12.15 -14.52
CA THR A 551 -78.75 -11.77 -15.89
C THR A 551 -79.71 -10.58 -15.89
N LYS A 552 -80.61 -10.48 -14.90
CA LYS A 552 -81.50 -9.33 -14.74
C LYS A 552 -80.74 -8.04 -14.46
N GLU A 553 -79.79 -8.07 -13.53
CA GLU A 553 -79.02 -6.89 -13.15
C GLU A 553 -77.93 -6.54 -14.18
N ASN A 554 -77.41 -7.53 -14.91
CA ASN A 554 -76.43 -7.41 -15.98
C ASN A 554 -75.28 -6.41 -15.67
N PRO A 555 -74.47 -6.64 -14.62
CA PRO A 555 -73.40 -5.72 -14.26
C PRO A 555 -72.38 -5.62 -15.39
N THR A 556 -72.25 -4.42 -15.94
CA THR A 556 -71.26 -4.05 -16.98
C THR A 556 -70.14 -3.18 -16.42
N GLU A 557 -70.40 -2.43 -15.34
CA GLU A 557 -69.42 -1.56 -14.71
C GLU A 557 -68.77 -2.21 -13.49
N VAL A 558 -67.48 -1.94 -13.34
CA VAL A 558 -66.69 -2.27 -12.17
C VAL A 558 -66.83 -1.15 -11.14
N LYS A 559 -67.53 -1.41 -10.03
CA LYS A 559 -67.63 -0.50 -8.88
C LYS A 559 -67.16 -1.20 -7.61
N GLY A 560 -65.93 -0.88 -7.21
CA GLY A 560 -65.28 -1.43 -6.02
C GLY A 560 -64.62 -2.79 -6.25
N TYR A 561 -63.44 -2.97 -5.65
CA TYR A 561 -62.60 -4.15 -5.86
C TYR A 561 -63.24 -5.46 -5.35
N LYS A 562 -63.99 -5.41 -4.23
CA LYS A 562 -64.71 -6.58 -3.68
C LYS A 562 -65.80 -7.06 -4.63
N THR A 563 -66.50 -6.13 -5.26
CA THR A 563 -67.52 -6.42 -6.26
C THR A 563 -66.89 -7.14 -7.45
N SER A 564 -65.77 -6.65 -7.99
CA SER A 564 -65.04 -7.33 -9.08
C SER A 564 -64.59 -8.73 -8.68
N LYS A 565 -64.03 -8.87 -7.47
CA LYS A 565 -63.62 -10.17 -6.93
C LYS A 565 -64.77 -11.18 -6.92
N TYR A 566 -65.93 -10.77 -6.41
CA TYR A 566 -67.09 -11.65 -6.31
C TYR A 566 -67.74 -11.91 -7.65
N LEU A 567 -67.90 -10.90 -8.51
CA LEU A 567 -68.43 -11.07 -9.87
C LEU A 567 -67.56 -12.03 -10.69
N ALA A 568 -66.24 -11.91 -10.61
CA ALA A 568 -65.32 -12.85 -11.26
C ALA A 568 -65.56 -14.31 -10.81
N GLN A 569 -65.70 -14.54 -9.51
CA GLN A 569 -65.96 -15.88 -8.96
C GLN A 569 -67.37 -16.40 -9.33
N ILE A 570 -68.38 -15.53 -9.30
CA ILE A 570 -69.77 -15.83 -9.67
C ILE A 570 -69.81 -16.27 -11.15
N TYR A 571 -69.29 -15.45 -12.05
CA TYR A 571 -69.29 -15.74 -13.49
C TYR A 571 -68.45 -16.97 -13.83
N TYR A 572 -67.33 -17.18 -13.13
CA TYR A 572 -66.54 -18.40 -13.26
C TYR A 572 -67.35 -19.65 -12.89
N LYS A 573 -68.06 -19.63 -11.75
CA LYS A 573 -68.96 -20.73 -11.34
C LYS A 573 -70.11 -20.94 -12.34
N LEU A 574 -70.63 -19.88 -12.93
CA LEU A 574 -71.67 -19.92 -13.96
C LEU A 574 -71.16 -20.35 -15.35
N LYS A 575 -69.84 -20.57 -15.50
CA LYS A 575 -69.14 -20.89 -16.76
C LYS A 575 -69.22 -19.79 -17.82
N ASP A 576 -69.56 -18.56 -17.43
CA ASP A 576 -69.43 -17.39 -18.30
C ASP A 576 -68.00 -16.88 -18.22
N TYR A 577 -67.12 -17.52 -19.00
CA TYR A 577 -65.70 -17.20 -18.97
C TYR A 577 -65.40 -15.79 -19.47
N GLN A 578 -66.19 -15.25 -20.42
CA GLN A 578 -66.01 -13.91 -20.98
C GLN A 578 -66.09 -12.83 -19.90
N ARG A 579 -67.17 -12.85 -19.11
CA ARG A 579 -67.34 -11.89 -18.01
C ARG A 579 -66.41 -12.20 -16.84
N ALA A 580 -66.17 -13.48 -16.55
CA ALA A 580 -65.22 -13.86 -15.52
C ALA A 580 -63.80 -13.33 -15.83
N ALA A 581 -63.36 -13.37 -17.09
CA ALA A 581 -62.08 -12.81 -17.52
C ALA A 581 -62.03 -11.30 -17.29
N HIS A 582 -63.06 -10.56 -17.71
CA HIS A 582 -63.13 -9.11 -17.53
C HIS A 582 -63.03 -8.71 -16.05
N PHE A 583 -63.89 -9.26 -15.18
CA PHE A 583 -63.89 -8.90 -13.75
C PHE A 583 -62.64 -9.38 -13.00
N SER A 584 -62.04 -10.51 -13.43
CA SER A 584 -60.80 -11.01 -12.81
C SER A 584 -59.57 -10.21 -13.23
N GLU A 585 -59.48 -9.75 -14.48
CA GLU A 585 -58.45 -8.83 -14.97
C GLU A 585 -58.50 -7.51 -14.19
N GLU A 586 -59.69 -6.91 -14.06
CA GLU A 586 -59.91 -5.67 -13.30
C GLU A 586 -59.53 -5.84 -11.82
N TYR A 587 -59.93 -6.93 -11.19
CA TYR A 587 -59.51 -7.22 -9.81
C TYR A 587 -57.99 -7.38 -9.69
N SER A 588 -57.36 -8.08 -10.63
CA SER A 588 -55.91 -8.30 -10.65
C SER A 588 -55.11 -7.02 -10.90
N ASN A 589 -55.69 -6.05 -11.61
CA ASN A 589 -55.09 -4.73 -11.80
C ASN A 589 -55.10 -3.90 -10.51
N ILE A 590 -56.09 -4.09 -9.63
CA ILE A 590 -56.19 -3.36 -8.36
C ILE A 590 -55.39 -4.06 -7.25
N TYR A 591 -55.51 -5.39 -7.16
CA TYR A 591 -54.81 -6.23 -6.17
C TYR A 591 -53.87 -7.23 -6.84
N PRO A 592 -52.75 -6.74 -7.38
CA PRO A 592 -51.82 -7.57 -8.14
C PRO A 592 -51.16 -8.65 -7.29
N ASN A 593 -51.19 -8.59 -5.95
CA ASN A 593 -50.58 -9.59 -5.08
C ASN A 593 -51.30 -10.95 -5.10
N ASN A 594 -52.55 -11.00 -5.58
CA ASN A 594 -53.33 -12.22 -5.56
C ASN A 594 -53.04 -13.12 -6.78
N THR A 595 -51.99 -13.95 -6.68
CA THR A 595 -51.57 -14.87 -7.76
C THR A 595 -52.68 -15.83 -8.21
N ARG A 596 -53.60 -16.23 -7.31
CA ARG A 596 -54.75 -17.09 -7.67
C ARG A 596 -55.69 -16.42 -8.66
N PHE A 597 -55.87 -15.11 -8.57
CA PHE A 597 -56.71 -14.37 -9.52
C PHE A 597 -56.01 -14.18 -10.86
N LEU A 598 -54.68 -14.03 -10.89
CA LEU A 598 -53.92 -14.06 -12.14
C LEU A 598 -54.08 -15.41 -12.85
N PHE A 599 -54.02 -16.52 -12.11
CA PHE A 599 -54.27 -17.85 -12.66
C PHE A 599 -55.71 -17.99 -13.18
N LEU A 600 -56.69 -17.51 -12.41
CA LEU A 600 -58.10 -17.48 -12.84
C LEU A 600 -58.27 -16.68 -14.14
N THR A 601 -57.65 -15.51 -14.25
CA THR A 601 -57.68 -14.68 -15.46
C THR A 601 -57.06 -15.41 -16.64
N SER A 602 -55.88 -16.02 -16.47
CA SER A 602 -55.25 -16.85 -17.51
C SER A 602 -56.17 -18.00 -17.95
N TYR A 603 -56.75 -18.73 -17.01
CA TYR A 603 -57.65 -19.85 -17.29
C TYR A 603 -58.88 -19.42 -18.07
N CYS A 604 -59.52 -18.31 -17.66
CA CYS A 604 -60.70 -17.78 -18.35
C CYS A 604 -60.36 -17.34 -19.78
N TYR A 605 -59.25 -16.64 -20.00
CA TYR A 605 -58.81 -16.27 -21.36
C TYR A 605 -58.51 -17.48 -22.24
N ARG A 606 -57.90 -18.53 -21.68
CA ARG A 606 -57.68 -19.80 -22.38
C ARG A 606 -59.01 -20.43 -22.81
N LYS A 607 -60.04 -20.39 -21.96
CA LYS A 607 -61.38 -20.92 -22.27
C LYS A 607 -62.15 -20.11 -23.32
N ILE A 608 -61.90 -18.80 -23.42
CA ILE A 608 -62.48 -17.93 -24.45
C ILE A 608 -61.76 -18.09 -25.81
N GLY A 609 -60.54 -18.67 -25.81
CA GLY A 609 -59.70 -18.79 -27.00
C GLY A 609 -58.78 -17.59 -27.24
N ASN A 610 -58.73 -16.62 -26.32
CA ASN A 610 -57.75 -15.54 -26.36
C ASN A 610 -56.41 -16.03 -25.77
N LEU A 611 -55.65 -16.74 -26.60
CA LEU A 611 -54.40 -17.39 -26.19
C LEU A 611 -53.31 -16.38 -25.84
N GLU A 612 -53.27 -15.22 -26.49
CA GLU A 612 -52.26 -14.19 -26.24
C GLU A 612 -52.31 -13.69 -24.79
N LYS A 613 -53.48 -13.24 -24.33
CA LYS A 613 -53.68 -12.84 -22.93
C LYS A 613 -53.52 -14.02 -21.99
N ALA A 614 -54.02 -15.21 -22.36
CA ALA A 614 -53.89 -16.39 -21.51
C ALA A 614 -52.41 -16.71 -21.19
N VAL A 615 -51.55 -16.66 -22.20
CA VAL A 615 -50.10 -16.87 -22.08
C VAL A 615 -49.44 -15.75 -21.28
N GLU A 616 -49.84 -14.50 -21.47
CA GLU A 616 -49.30 -13.38 -20.69
C GLU A 616 -49.56 -13.54 -19.18
N TYR A 617 -50.81 -13.80 -18.79
CA TYR A 617 -51.15 -14.04 -17.40
C TYR A 617 -50.54 -15.35 -16.86
N ALA A 618 -50.46 -16.40 -17.68
CA ALA A 618 -49.79 -17.65 -17.29
C ALA A 618 -48.31 -17.42 -16.99
N GLU A 619 -47.60 -16.67 -17.84
CA GLU A 619 -46.19 -16.33 -17.61
C GLU A 619 -46.02 -15.53 -16.31
N ARG A 620 -46.92 -14.59 -16.00
CA ARG A 620 -46.88 -13.86 -14.73
C ARG A 620 -47.04 -14.78 -13.52
N VAL A 621 -47.94 -15.77 -13.61
CA VAL A 621 -48.07 -16.79 -12.56
C VAL A 621 -46.81 -17.64 -12.48
N ARG A 622 -46.26 -18.08 -13.62
CA ARG A 622 -45.04 -18.92 -13.69
C ARG A 622 -43.85 -18.26 -13.02
N LEU A 623 -43.68 -16.95 -13.25
CA LEU A 623 -42.58 -16.17 -12.69
C LEU A 623 -42.71 -16.02 -11.18
N ARG A 624 -43.93 -16.01 -10.64
CA ARG A 624 -44.17 -15.87 -9.19
C ARG A 624 -44.16 -17.21 -8.48
N ASN A 625 -44.81 -18.22 -9.05
CA ASN A 625 -44.94 -19.57 -8.50
C ASN A 625 -44.66 -20.59 -9.62
N PRO A 626 -43.40 -21.02 -9.79
CA PRO A 626 -43.03 -21.98 -10.84
C PRO A 626 -43.78 -23.31 -10.75
N ASP A 627 -44.11 -23.76 -9.54
CA ASP A 627 -44.75 -25.05 -9.28
C ASP A 627 -46.27 -25.08 -9.58
N ASP A 628 -46.91 -23.92 -9.72
CA ASP A 628 -48.36 -23.81 -9.92
C ASP A 628 -48.79 -24.08 -11.39
N ILE A 629 -47.84 -24.29 -12.30
CA ILE A 629 -48.09 -24.49 -13.74
C ILE A 629 -47.42 -25.79 -14.19
N ILE A 630 -48.09 -26.90 -13.89
CA ILE A 630 -47.84 -28.21 -14.52
C ILE A 630 -49.02 -28.55 -15.42
#